data_AF-A0A3C1M4B4-F1
#
_entry.id   AF-A0A3C1M4B4-F1
#
_cell.length_a   1.000
_cell.length_b   1.000
_cell.length_c   1.000
_cell.angle_alpha   90.00
_cell.angle_beta   90.00
_cell.angle_gamma   90.00
#
_symmetry.space_group_name_H-M   'P 1'
#
loop_
_entity.id
_entity.type
_entity.pdbx_description
1 polymer ?
#
loop_
_entity_poly.entity_id
_entity_poly.type
_entity_poly.pdbx_seq_one_letter_code
_entity_poly.pdbx_strand_id
1 'polypeptide(L)'
;MPNPDLIARCQDIPGLRQWVQTHTPLSSLPASAPAGQHWLPIIWTARGPLYGEAIAATGSHTYRQPYPLSDRQRQPLYRSAFWLLDHLGATPGVYLMQISIDPLQFDRLIPFPDRPAIASIGVQEPDLFACHWRCITGQPFTTPILTQSENPLDKGAAF
;
A
#
# COMPACT_ATOMS: atom_id res chain seq x y z
N MET A 1 8.26 6.29 -16.58
CA MET A 1 7.99 4.83 -16.53
C MET A 1 8.82 4.24 -15.40
N PRO A 2 8.35 3.19 -14.70
CA PRO A 2 9.15 2.52 -13.68
C PRO A 2 10.44 1.97 -14.30
N ASN A 3 11.55 2.00 -13.56
CA ASN A 3 12.80 1.40 -13.98
C ASN A 3 12.59 -0.12 -14.18
N PRO A 4 12.86 -0.71 -15.37
CA PRO A 4 12.75 -2.16 -15.59
C PRO A 4 13.48 -2.99 -14.54
N ASP A 5 14.62 -2.51 -14.04
CA ASP A 5 15.38 -3.17 -12.99
C ASP A 5 14.62 -3.23 -11.66
N LEU A 6 13.87 -2.18 -11.34
CA LEU A 6 13.03 -2.14 -10.14
C LEU A 6 11.87 -3.13 -10.25
N ILE A 7 11.24 -3.22 -11.43
CA ILE A 7 10.17 -4.20 -11.66
C ILE A 7 10.71 -5.62 -11.49
N ALA A 8 11.86 -5.93 -12.10
CA ALA A 8 12.49 -7.24 -11.97
C ALA A 8 12.83 -7.57 -10.50
N ARG A 9 13.36 -6.60 -9.74
CA ARG A 9 13.63 -6.78 -8.30
C ARG A 9 12.36 -6.98 -7.47
N CYS A 10 11.26 -6.31 -7.81
CA CYS A 10 9.97 -6.55 -7.16
C CYS A 10 9.37 -7.93 -7.50
N GLN A 11 9.69 -8.47 -8.67
CA GLN A 11 9.27 -9.80 -9.10
C GLN A 11 10.07 -10.94 -8.45
N ASP A 12 11.26 -10.67 -7.92
CA ASP A 12 12.02 -11.60 -7.07
C ASP A 12 11.40 -11.71 -5.67
N ILE A 13 10.20 -12.29 -5.61
CA ILE A 13 9.44 -12.49 -4.37
C ILE A 13 10.26 -13.27 -3.33
N PRO A 14 10.94 -14.39 -3.67
CA PRO A 14 11.77 -15.11 -2.70
C PRO A 14 12.89 -14.23 -2.13
N GLY A 15 13.63 -13.51 -2.98
CA GLY A 15 14.70 -12.62 -2.55
C GLY A 15 14.19 -11.48 -1.66
N LEU A 16 13.06 -10.87 -2.01
CA LEU A 16 12.45 -9.83 -1.18
C LEU A 16 11.97 -10.35 0.17
N ARG A 17 11.32 -11.51 0.20
CA ARG A 17 10.88 -12.13 1.47
C ARG A 17 12.05 -12.44 2.38
N GLN A 18 13.14 -12.98 1.83
CA GLN A 18 14.35 -13.22 2.59
C GLN A 18 14.97 -11.92 3.09
N TRP A 19 15.08 -10.91 2.22
CA TRP A 19 15.63 -9.62 2.60
C TRP A 19 14.84 -8.95 3.74
N VAL A 20 13.51 -8.92 3.64
CA VAL A 20 12.62 -8.35 4.66
C VAL A 20 12.80 -9.06 6.00
N GLN A 21 12.85 -10.39 5.98
CA GLN A 21 13.02 -11.20 7.19
C GLN A 21 14.37 -10.97 7.87
N THR A 22 15.43 -10.67 7.10
CA THR A 22 16.78 -10.44 7.64
C THR A 22 17.01 -9.00 8.10
N HIS A 23 16.42 -8.01 7.42
CA HIS A 23 16.79 -6.60 7.61
C HIS A 23 15.71 -5.74 8.25
N THR A 24 14.52 -6.29 8.52
CA THR A 24 13.38 -5.52 9.04
C THR A 24 12.76 -6.21 10.26
N PRO A 25 11.94 -5.50 11.07
CA PRO A 25 11.20 -6.13 12.17
C PRO A 25 10.06 -7.04 11.72
N LEU A 26 9.80 -7.17 10.42
CA LEU A 26 8.68 -7.90 9.85
C LEU A 26 9.13 -9.31 9.43
N SER A 27 8.37 -10.33 9.79
CA SER A 27 8.56 -11.67 9.22
C SER A 27 7.91 -11.78 7.84
N SER A 28 8.31 -12.78 7.06
CA SER A 28 7.80 -12.98 5.71
C SER A 28 6.95 -14.25 5.62
N LEU A 29 5.95 -14.24 4.74
CA LEU A 29 5.15 -15.43 4.45
C LEU A 29 6.03 -16.53 3.85
N PRO A 30 5.88 -17.79 4.30
CA PRO A 30 6.58 -18.90 3.67
C PRO A 30 6.07 -19.13 2.24
N ALA A 31 6.88 -19.77 1.40
CA ALA A 31 6.52 -20.02 0.00
C ALA A 31 5.25 -20.86 -0.17
N SER A 32 4.94 -21.71 0.81
CA SER A 32 3.75 -22.57 0.83
C SER A 32 2.47 -21.89 1.36
N ALA A 33 2.58 -20.68 1.95
CA ALA A 33 1.41 -20.00 2.48
C ALA A 33 0.57 -19.38 1.35
N PRO A 34 -0.76 -19.26 1.55
CA PRO A 34 -1.60 -18.43 0.72
C PRO A 34 -1.07 -16.99 0.64
N ALA A 35 -1.33 -16.33 -0.48
CA ALA A 35 -0.96 -14.93 -0.65
C ALA A 35 -1.64 -14.04 0.41
N GLY A 36 -0.95 -12.98 0.83
CA GLY A 36 -1.49 -11.97 1.73
C GLY A 36 -2.74 -11.32 1.13
N GLN A 37 -3.71 -10.97 1.96
CA GLN A 37 -5.00 -10.43 1.50
C GLN A 37 -5.18 -8.95 1.85
N HIS A 38 -4.11 -8.31 2.27
CA HIS A 38 -4.10 -6.90 2.65
C HIS A 38 -2.96 -6.19 1.94
N TRP A 39 -3.13 -4.90 1.70
CA TRP A 39 -2.13 -4.04 1.08
C TRP A 39 -1.98 -2.76 1.88
N LEU A 40 -0.74 -2.38 2.17
CA LEU A 40 -0.40 -1.05 2.62
C LEU A 40 0.01 -0.20 1.41
N PRO A 41 -0.76 0.85 1.06
CA PRO A 41 -0.33 1.81 0.06
C PRO A 41 0.82 2.68 0.58
N ILE A 42 1.88 2.77 -0.21
CA ILE A 42 3.05 3.60 0.07
C ILE A 42 3.21 4.57 -1.08
N ILE A 43 2.97 5.85 -0.80
CA ILE A 43 3.24 6.94 -1.73
C ILE A 43 4.67 7.40 -1.49
N TRP A 44 5.57 6.95 -2.34
CA TRP A 44 6.99 7.26 -2.28
C TRP A 44 7.25 8.58 -3.01
N THR A 45 7.71 9.60 -2.27
CA THR A 45 8.01 10.93 -2.81
C THR A 45 9.46 11.31 -2.58
N ALA A 46 9.94 12.36 -3.26
CA ALA A 46 11.27 12.93 -3.01
C ALA A 46 11.46 13.48 -1.58
N ARG A 47 10.37 13.73 -0.84
CA ARG A 47 10.39 14.22 0.55
C ARG A 47 10.28 13.10 1.58
N GLY A 48 10.11 11.86 1.14
CA GLY A 48 9.86 10.69 1.99
C GLY A 48 8.51 10.02 1.71
N PRO A 49 8.23 8.90 2.38
CA PRO A 49 7.00 8.14 2.21
C PRO A 49 5.81 8.82 2.88
N LEU A 50 4.66 8.79 2.21
CA LEU A 50 3.35 8.94 2.83
C LEU A 50 2.66 7.57 2.81
N TYR A 51 2.00 7.20 3.89
CA TYR A 51 1.29 5.92 4.01
C TYR A 51 -0.20 6.15 3.89
N GLY A 52 -0.84 5.44 2.97
CA GLY A 52 -2.30 5.41 2.84
C GLY A 52 -2.92 4.45 3.87
N GLU A 53 -4.22 4.56 4.06
CA GLU A 53 -4.96 3.56 4.84
C GLU A 53 -4.92 2.21 4.12
N ALA A 54 -4.81 1.13 4.90
CA ALA A 54 -4.66 -0.20 4.33
C ALA A 54 -5.92 -0.63 3.55
N ILE A 55 -5.72 -1.58 2.65
CA ILE A 55 -6.75 -2.15 1.78
C ILE A 55 -6.87 -3.63 2.11
N ALA A 56 -8.08 -4.16 2.18
CA ALA A 56 -8.35 -5.59 2.37
C ALA A 56 -9.12 -6.17 1.19
N ALA A 57 -8.83 -7.41 0.81
CA ALA A 57 -9.70 -8.18 -0.07
C ALA A 57 -10.97 -8.58 0.67
N THR A 58 -12.13 -8.45 0.02
CA THR A 58 -13.43 -8.88 0.57
C THR A 58 -14.06 -10.02 -0.21
N GLY A 59 -13.43 -10.46 -1.29
CA GLY A 59 -13.93 -11.45 -2.22
C GLY A 59 -13.05 -11.54 -3.45
N SER A 60 -13.51 -12.27 -4.47
CA SER A 60 -12.79 -12.35 -5.74
C SER A 60 -12.84 -10.99 -6.43
N HIS A 61 -11.69 -10.31 -6.48
CA HIS A 61 -11.51 -9.00 -7.12
C HIS A 61 -12.30 -7.85 -6.51
N THR A 62 -12.78 -8.02 -5.27
CA THR A 62 -13.41 -6.94 -4.50
C THR A 62 -12.51 -6.53 -3.35
N TYR A 63 -12.40 -5.22 -3.15
CA TYR A 63 -11.48 -4.61 -2.19
C TYR A 63 -12.20 -3.57 -1.36
N ARG A 64 -11.75 -3.39 -0.12
CA ARG A 64 -12.26 -2.37 0.80
C ARG A 64 -11.12 -1.53 1.34
N GLN A 65 -11.31 -0.22 1.30
CA GLN A 65 -10.50 0.78 2.00
C GLN A 65 -11.47 1.70 2.77
N PRO A 66 -11.12 2.19 3.97
CA PRO A 66 -9.97 1.79 4.78
C PRO A 66 -10.18 0.42 5.44
N TYR A 67 -9.07 -0.32 5.59
CA TYR A 67 -8.92 -1.41 6.54
C TYR A 67 -8.13 -0.90 7.75
N PRO A 68 -8.72 -0.93 8.97
CA PRO A 68 -8.08 -0.38 10.15
C PRO A 68 -6.90 -1.25 10.58
N LEU A 69 -5.74 -0.61 10.75
CA LEU A 69 -4.56 -1.21 11.38
C LEU A 69 -4.33 -0.58 12.75
N SER A 70 -4.03 -1.39 13.75
CA SER A 70 -3.59 -0.89 15.06
C SER A 70 -2.21 -0.24 14.95
N ASP A 71 -1.86 0.65 15.87
CA ASP A 71 -0.54 1.29 15.88
C ASP A 71 0.60 0.28 16.03
N ARG A 72 0.36 -0.81 16.75
CA ARG A 72 1.29 -1.94 16.89
C ARG A 72 1.56 -2.66 15.56
N GLN A 73 0.59 -2.65 14.63
CA GLN A 73 0.77 -3.19 13.28
C GLN A 73 1.39 -2.14 12.35
N ARG A 74 0.97 -0.87 12.44
CA ARG A 74 1.45 0.21 11.58
C ARG A 74 2.95 0.46 11.73
N GLN A 75 3.45 0.54 12.97
CA GLN A 75 4.86 0.89 13.22
C GLN A 75 5.86 -0.05 12.54
N PRO A 76 5.80 -1.39 12.71
CA PRO A 76 6.70 -2.30 12.01
C PRO A 76 6.49 -2.29 10.50
N LEU A 77 5.24 -2.14 10.01
CA LEU A 77 4.96 -2.04 8.58
C LEU A 77 5.62 -0.81 7.95
N TYR A 78 5.44 0.37 8.54
CA TYR A 78 5.96 1.62 7.99
C TYR A 78 7.50 1.62 7.98
N ARG A 79 8.11 1.14 9.07
CA ARG A 79 9.58 1.00 9.10
C ARG A 79 10.08 0.04 8.03
N SER A 80 9.45 -1.12 7.88
CA SER A 80 9.86 -2.14 6.90
C SER A 80 9.63 -1.67 5.47
N ALA A 81 8.52 -0.97 5.21
CA ALA A 81 8.22 -0.36 3.92
C ALA A 81 9.25 0.69 3.51
N PHE A 82 9.61 1.58 4.43
CA PHE A 82 10.66 2.56 4.18
C PHE A 82 11.99 1.89 3.85
N TRP A 83 12.47 0.96 4.70
CA TRP A 83 13.75 0.28 4.48
C TRP A 83 13.77 -0.54 3.20
N LEU A 84 12.66 -1.20 2.86
CA LEU A 84 12.55 -1.98 1.63
C LEU A 84 12.64 -1.08 0.39
N LEU A 85 11.89 0.02 0.34
CA LEU A 85 11.92 0.94 -0.81
C LEU A 85 13.26 1.67 -0.93
N ASP A 86 13.88 2.02 0.19
CA ASP A 86 15.22 2.60 0.22
C ASP A 86 16.28 1.62 -0.32
N HIS A 87 16.27 0.36 0.15
CA HIS A 87 17.13 -0.71 -0.36
C HIS A 87 16.94 -0.98 -1.86
N LEU A 88 15.69 -0.85 -2.33
CA LEU A 88 15.36 -1.01 -3.74
C LEU A 88 15.78 0.20 -4.60
N GLY A 89 16.19 1.32 -4.00
CA GLY A 89 16.44 2.56 -4.74
C GLY A 89 15.18 3.02 -5.46
N ALA A 90 14.02 2.89 -4.80
CA ALA A 90 12.72 3.10 -5.41
C ALA A 90 12.58 4.54 -5.96
N THR A 91 12.09 4.65 -7.19
CA THR A 91 11.77 5.95 -7.80
C THR A 91 10.45 6.49 -7.24
N PRO A 92 10.20 7.82 -7.26
CA PRO A 92 8.92 8.38 -6.86
C PRO A 92 7.73 7.69 -7.55
N GLY A 93 6.72 7.33 -6.77
CA GLY A 93 5.58 6.55 -7.26
C GLY A 93 4.69 6.05 -6.13
N VAL A 94 3.78 5.15 -6.47
CA VAL A 94 2.93 4.43 -5.52
C VAL A 94 3.28 2.96 -5.60
N TYR A 95 3.45 2.36 -4.43
CA TYR A 95 3.78 0.95 -4.24
C TYR A 95 2.74 0.33 -3.32
N LEU A 96 2.40 -0.93 -3.56
CA LEU A 96 1.54 -1.71 -2.66
C LEU A 96 2.37 -2.78 -1.98
N MET A 97 2.54 -2.67 -0.66
CA MET A 97 3.13 -3.73 0.14
C MET A 97 2.02 -4.70 0.55
N GLN A 98 2.03 -5.90 -0.02
CA GLN A 98 1.05 -6.94 0.29
C GLN A 98 1.47 -7.71 1.55
N ILE A 99 0.51 -7.94 2.45
CA ILE A 99 0.74 -8.50 3.78
C ILE A 99 -0.36 -9.49 4.21
N SER A 100 0.00 -10.37 5.14
CA SER A 100 -0.93 -11.05 6.03
C SER A 100 -1.04 -10.26 7.34
N ILE A 101 -2.21 -10.29 8.01
CA ILE A 101 -2.47 -9.52 9.23
C ILE A 101 -2.37 -10.36 10.51
N ASP A 102 -2.60 -11.68 10.43
CA ASP A 102 -2.58 -12.59 11.58
C ASP A 102 -1.92 -13.94 11.22
N PRO A 103 -0.60 -14.08 11.42
CA PRO A 103 0.33 -13.06 11.92
C PRO A 103 0.64 -11.97 10.88
N LEU A 104 1.15 -10.83 11.37
CA LEU A 104 1.58 -9.72 10.54
C LEU A 104 2.86 -10.09 9.76
N GLN A 105 2.72 -10.32 8.45
CA GLN A 105 3.80 -10.85 7.61
C GLN A 105 3.85 -10.20 6.23
N PHE A 106 5.05 -9.99 5.71
CA PHE A 106 5.29 -9.53 4.35
C PHE A 106 5.05 -10.64 3.31
N ASP A 107 4.35 -10.33 2.23
CA ASP A 107 4.22 -11.21 1.06
C ASP A 107 5.15 -10.75 -0.08
N ARG A 108 4.86 -9.56 -0.61
CA ARG A 108 5.51 -9.01 -1.80
C ARG A 108 5.33 -7.50 -1.86
N LEU A 109 6.14 -6.87 -2.69
CA LEU A 109 6.03 -5.46 -3.05
C LEU A 109 5.61 -5.35 -4.51
N ILE A 110 4.56 -4.60 -4.78
CA ILE A 110 4.05 -4.40 -6.13
C ILE A 110 4.34 -2.95 -6.55
N PRO A 111 5.18 -2.73 -7.59
CA PRO A 111 5.39 -1.40 -8.14
C PRO A 111 4.18 -1.02 -8.99
N PHE A 112 3.77 0.25 -8.94
CA PHE A 112 2.55 0.77 -9.59
C PHE A 112 1.25 0.27 -8.91
N PRO A 113 0.18 1.08 -8.84
CA PRO A 113 -1.09 0.63 -8.29
C PRO A 113 -1.67 -0.55 -9.10
N ASP A 114 -1.60 -1.74 -8.51
CA ASP A 114 -2.30 -2.94 -8.98
C ASP A 114 -3.80 -2.86 -8.63
N ARG A 115 -4.58 -3.87 -8.99
CA ARG A 115 -6.04 -3.97 -8.79
C ARG A 115 -6.54 -3.47 -7.42
N PRO A 116 -5.88 -3.74 -6.27
CA PRO A 116 -6.35 -3.22 -4.98
C PRO A 116 -6.50 -1.70 -4.92
N ALA A 117 -5.72 -0.94 -5.70
CA ALA A 117 -5.77 0.51 -5.72
C ALA A 117 -7.13 1.07 -6.17
N ILE A 118 -7.96 0.27 -6.86
CA ILE A 118 -9.33 0.64 -7.20
C ILE A 118 -10.17 0.97 -5.96
N ALA A 119 -9.82 0.41 -4.79
CA ALA A 119 -10.50 0.68 -3.52
C ALA A 119 -10.38 2.14 -3.07
N SER A 120 -9.45 2.90 -3.62
CA SER A 120 -9.26 4.32 -3.29
C SER A 120 -10.18 5.27 -4.05
N ILE A 121 -10.77 4.81 -5.17
CA ILE A 121 -11.63 5.65 -6.02
C ILE A 121 -12.93 5.97 -5.26
N GLY A 122 -13.22 7.26 -5.09
CA GLY A 122 -14.39 7.74 -4.35
C GLY A 122 -14.32 7.51 -2.83
N VAL A 123 -13.17 7.06 -2.32
CA VAL A 123 -12.93 6.81 -0.89
C VAL A 123 -11.81 7.69 -0.34
N GLN A 124 -10.85 8.07 -1.18
CA GLN A 124 -9.70 8.88 -0.83
C GLN A 124 -9.46 9.95 -1.91
N GLU A 125 -9.10 11.17 -1.51
CA GLU A 125 -8.70 12.22 -2.44
C GLU A 125 -7.31 12.81 -2.09
N PRO A 126 -6.36 12.83 -3.05
CA PRO A 126 -6.40 12.14 -4.34
C PRO A 126 -6.43 10.61 -4.18
N ASP A 127 -7.05 9.91 -5.14
CA ASP A 127 -6.97 8.45 -5.21
C ASP A 127 -5.53 7.98 -5.50
N LEU A 128 -5.26 6.68 -5.37
CA LEU A 128 -3.92 6.13 -5.51
C LEU A 128 -3.35 6.23 -6.94
N PHE A 129 -4.19 6.30 -7.97
CA PHE A 129 -3.75 6.52 -9.35
C PHE A 129 -3.34 7.98 -9.54
N ALA A 130 -4.13 8.92 -9.03
CA ALA A 130 -3.80 10.34 -9.01
C ALA A 130 -2.54 10.61 -8.17
N CYS A 131 -2.38 9.94 -7.02
CA CYS A 131 -1.12 9.96 -6.26
C CYS A 131 0.06 9.50 -7.13
N HIS A 132 -0.06 8.35 -7.81
CA HIS A 132 1.00 7.82 -8.65
C HIS A 132 1.39 8.83 -9.75
N TRP A 133 0.39 9.37 -10.45
CA TRP A 133 0.59 10.39 -11.47
C TRP A 133 1.35 11.60 -10.93
N ARG A 134 0.89 12.16 -9.79
CA ARG A 134 1.54 13.31 -9.16
C ARG A 134 3.00 13.03 -8.81
N CYS A 135 3.32 11.82 -8.33
CA CYS A 135 4.69 11.43 -8.00
C CYS A 135 5.59 11.47 -9.24
N ILE A 136 5.14 10.86 -10.34
CA ILE A 136 5.97 10.74 -11.55
C ILE A 136 6.06 12.06 -12.33
N THR A 137 5.11 12.98 -12.16
CA THR A 137 5.15 14.31 -12.78
C THR A 137 5.73 15.41 -11.87
N GLY A 138 6.15 15.07 -10.65
CA GLY A 138 6.68 16.05 -9.69
C GLY A 138 5.67 17.12 -9.28
N GLN A 139 4.37 16.82 -9.32
CA GLN A 139 3.33 17.74 -8.88
C GLN A 139 3.34 17.87 -7.34
N PRO A 140 2.90 19.01 -6.79
CA PRO A 140 2.79 19.19 -5.35
C PRO A 140 1.88 18.12 -4.74
N PHE A 141 2.30 17.60 -3.58
CA PHE A 141 1.59 16.57 -2.86
C PHE A 141 0.87 17.16 -1.64
N THR A 142 -0.43 16.95 -1.58
CA THR A 142 -1.20 16.95 -0.33
C THR A 142 -1.30 15.52 0.18
N THR A 143 -1.25 15.36 1.50
CA THR A 143 -1.52 14.06 2.14
C THR A 143 -2.89 13.56 1.66
N PRO A 144 -3.02 12.29 1.23
CA PRO A 144 -4.32 11.75 0.88
C PRO A 144 -5.23 11.72 2.10
N ILE A 145 -6.48 12.16 1.92
CA ILE A 145 -7.49 12.21 2.98
C ILE A 145 -8.66 11.32 2.55
N LEU A 146 -9.21 10.55 3.49
CA LEU A 146 -10.44 9.80 3.23
C LEU A 146 -11.59 10.78 2.97
N THR A 147 -12.28 10.61 1.86
CA THR A 147 -13.51 11.35 1.60
C THR A 147 -14.54 10.88 2.62
N GLN A 148 -15.06 11.79 3.45
CA GLN A 148 -16.20 11.46 4.29
C GLN A 148 -17.33 11.00 3.37
N SER A 149 -17.77 9.76 3.53
CA SER A 149 -19.03 9.30 2.95
C SER A 149 -20.13 10.17 3.58
N GLU A 150 -20.62 11.18 2.87
CA GLU A 150 -21.95 11.70 3.17
C GLU A 150 -22.90 10.52 3.02
N ASN A 151 -23.42 10.03 4.14
CA ASN A 151 -24.44 9.00 4.15
C ASN A 151 -25.70 9.63 3.51
N PRO A 152 -26.22 9.13 2.37
CA PRO A 152 -27.41 9.71 1.73
C PRO A 152 -28.66 9.66 2.62
N LEU A 153 -28.60 8.90 3.72
CA LEU A 153 -29.70 8.71 4.67
C LEU A 153 -29.83 9.80 5.75
N ASP A 154 -28.88 10.73 5.87
CA ASP A 154 -29.01 11.85 6.83
C ASP A 154 -29.79 13.06 6.27
N LYS A 155 -30.24 12.99 5.01
CA LYS A 155 -31.14 14.00 4.41
C LYS A 155 -32.57 13.45 4.32
N GLY A 156 -33.20 13.16 5.45
CA GLY A 156 -34.58 12.67 5.43
C GLY A 156 -35.21 12.30 6.76
N ALA A 157 -35.18 13.17 7.77
CA ALA A 157 -36.09 13.07 8.90
C ALA A 157 -36.42 14.46 9.44
N ALA A 158 -37.23 15.20 8.68
CA ALA A 158 -38.06 16.27 9.20
C ALA A 158 -39.48 16.01 8.70
N PHE A 159 -40.28 15.39 9.56
CA PHE A 159 -41.74 15.43 9.53
C PHE A 159 -42.20 15.87 10.92
#